data_AF-A0A7Y5SKH7-F1
#
_entry.id   AF-A0A7Y5SKH7-F1
#
_cell.length_a   1.000
_cell.length_b   1.000
_cell.length_c   1.000
_cell.angle_alpha   90.00
_cell.angle_beta   90.00
_cell.angle_gamma   90.00
#
_symmetry.space_group_name_H-M   'P 1'
#
loop_
_entity.id
_entity.type
_entity.pdbx_description
1 polymer ?
#
loop_
_entity_poly.entity_id
_entity_poly.type
_entity_poly.pdbx_seq_one_letter_code
_entity_poly.pdbx_strand_id
1 'polypeptide(L)'
;MRGCAPGRGTSAAYGLSSSRYGVAMAGAQHRAMLARQAIESRLQALWKQAASDADRLAVAERSYRGGDLRTASRIYRSLALSQPKRAATEKARQRLAELGAESQKKLSQIEATLDLRQAAISPSDLMAAGPDQDGRIAQWRAQVESAFKQYDELADQYNDVPTAESEIRKHVRKQRSRPECATVLNEPKAKALWEIGQQHEADNHACCAYWVYREARDLAPAPSARLAEQRLAAMEQEPATVAAAEACRNLQECHKLYERAERLEPLRPDRARELYAQVVARAPGDSPVHQAARNRMESISPQLPP
;
A
#
# COMPACT_ATOMS: atom_id res chain seq x y z
N MET A 1 -13.98 -30.93 32.74
CA MET A 1 -13.28 -30.85 31.44
C MET A 1 -14.16 -31.52 30.40
N ARG A 2 -14.92 -30.73 29.62
CA ARG A 2 -15.82 -31.26 28.58
C ARG A 2 -15.14 -31.04 27.23
N GLY A 3 -14.88 -32.14 26.52
CA GLY A 3 -14.26 -32.12 25.20
C GLY A 3 -15.21 -31.56 24.15
N CYS A 4 -14.70 -30.67 23.31
CA CYS A 4 -15.38 -30.24 22.08
C CYS A 4 -15.27 -31.37 21.06
N ALA A 5 -16.41 -31.88 20.61
CA ALA A 5 -16.49 -32.85 19.53
C ALA A 5 -16.19 -32.18 18.17
N PRO A 6 -15.58 -32.90 17.21
CA PRO A 6 -15.34 -32.38 15.88
C PRO A 6 -16.63 -32.47 15.04
N GLY A 7 -17.28 -31.32 14.83
CA GLY A 7 -18.36 -31.19 13.86
C GLY A 7 -17.83 -31.41 12.44
N ARG A 8 -18.27 -32.49 11.80
CA ARG A 8 -18.08 -32.71 10.35
C ARG A 8 -19.13 -31.92 9.58
N GLY A 9 -18.67 -31.23 8.54
CA GLY A 9 -19.47 -30.95 7.35
C GLY A 9 -20.19 -29.61 7.33
N THR A 10 -19.49 -28.58 6.86
CA THR A 10 -19.79 -27.93 5.57
C THR A 10 -18.55 -27.14 5.13
N SER A 11 -17.79 -27.73 4.22
CA SER A 11 -16.75 -27.06 3.45
C SER A 11 -17.43 -26.17 2.40
N ALA A 12 -17.71 -24.92 2.76
CA ALA A 12 -18.01 -23.82 1.85
C ALA A 12 -18.25 -22.55 2.68
N ALA A 13 -17.22 -21.70 2.83
CA ALA A 13 -17.29 -20.25 3.08
C ALA A 13 -16.04 -19.69 3.80
N TYR A 14 -14.83 -20.08 3.38
CA TYR A 14 -13.61 -19.31 3.72
C TYR A 14 -13.05 -18.73 2.42
N GLY A 15 -13.68 -17.68 1.89
CA GLY A 15 -13.19 -17.08 0.64
C GLY A 15 -13.82 -15.78 0.17
N LEU A 16 -14.83 -15.20 0.83
CA LEU A 16 -15.64 -14.14 0.19
C LEU A 16 -15.75 -12.79 0.91
N SER A 17 -15.09 -12.55 2.05
CA SER A 17 -15.12 -11.20 2.67
C SER A 17 -13.93 -10.30 2.28
N SER A 18 -12.84 -10.84 1.73
CA SER A 18 -11.68 -10.05 1.25
C SER A 18 -11.89 -9.40 -0.13
N SER A 19 -12.91 -9.84 -0.89
CA SER A 19 -13.03 -9.52 -2.32
C SER A 19 -13.53 -8.10 -2.63
N ARG A 20 -14.36 -7.49 -1.77
CA ARG A 20 -15.00 -6.20 -2.12
C ARG A 20 -14.05 -5.01 -2.14
N TYR A 21 -13.00 -5.01 -1.33
CA TYR A 21 -11.95 -3.96 -1.39
C TYR A 21 -10.92 -4.21 -2.50
N GLY A 22 -10.65 -5.47 -2.85
CA GLY A 22 -9.74 -5.83 -3.94
C GLY A 22 -10.24 -5.40 -5.32
N VAL A 23 -11.55 -5.50 -5.58
CA VAL A 23 -12.15 -5.15 -6.88
C VAL A 23 -12.16 -3.63 -7.13
N ALA A 24 -12.42 -2.83 -6.10
CA ALA A 24 -12.42 -1.36 -6.21
C ALA A 24 -11.00 -0.79 -6.48
N MET A 25 -9.99 -1.35 -5.80
CA MET A 25 -8.58 -0.99 -6.01
C MET A 25 -8.05 -1.43 -7.38
N ALA A 26 -8.45 -2.62 -7.84
CA ALA A 26 -8.11 -3.11 -9.19
C ALA A 26 -8.69 -2.22 -10.29
N GLY A 27 -9.92 -1.71 -10.12
CA GLY A 27 -10.54 -0.78 -11.07
C GLY A 27 -9.85 0.60 -11.12
N ALA A 28 -9.42 1.13 -9.98
CA ALA A 28 -8.66 2.39 -9.92
C ALA A 28 -7.26 2.25 -10.55
N GLN A 29 -6.55 1.15 -10.26
CA GLN A 29 -5.25 0.86 -10.83
C GLN A 29 -5.32 0.64 -12.35
N HIS A 30 -6.36 -0.06 -12.83
CA HIS A 30 -6.57 -0.25 -14.26
C HIS A 30 -6.88 1.07 -14.99
N ARG A 31 -7.74 1.93 -14.43
CA ARG A 31 -8.00 3.28 -14.99
C ARG A 31 -6.75 4.15 -15.01
N ALA A 32 -5.95 4.12 -13.95
CA ALA A 32 -4.68 4.84 -13.90
C ALA A 32 -3.67 4.32 -14.95
N MET A 33 -3.64 3.01 -15.19
CA MET A 33 -2.83 2.39 -16.25
C MET A 33 -3.27 2.87 -17.65
N LEU A 34 -4.58 2.83 -17.95
CA LEU A 34 -5.12 3.29 -19.22
C LEU A 34 -4.85 4.79 -19.45
N ALA A 35 -5.01 5.62 -18.42
CA ALA A 35 -4.68 7.05 -18.48
C ALA A 35 -3.19 7.27 -18.80
N ARG A 36 -2.28 6.49 -18.19
CA ARG A 36 -0.85 6.53 -18.50
C ARG A 36 -0.56 6.13 -19.96
N GLN A 37 -1.18 5.06 -20.46
CA GLN A 37 -1.03 4.63 -21.85
C GLN A 37 -1.53 5.67 -22.85
N ALA A 38 -2.64 6.35 -22.55
CA ALA A 38 -3.16 7.43 -23.39
C ALA A 38 -2.20 8.63 -23.44
N ILE A 39 -1.63 9.02 -22.30
CA ILE A 39 -0.61 10.08 -22.22
C ILE A 39 0.64 9.70 -23.02
N GLU A 40 1.12 8.45 -22.90
CA GLU A 40 2.28 7.97 -23.65
C GLU A 40 2.04 7.92 -25.15
N SER A 41 0.85 7.49 -25.58
CA SER A 41 0.46 7.48 -26.99
C SER A 41 0.40 8.90 -27.56
N ARG A 42 -0.13 9.85 -26.79
CA ARG A 42 -0.17 11.27 -27.16
C ARG A 42 1.24 11.86 -27.26
N LEU A 43 2.11 11.55 -26.30
CA LEU A 43 3.52 11.95 -26.33
C LEU A 43 4.26 11.39 -27.55
N GLN A 44 4.07 10.11 -27.88
CA GLN A 44 4.66 9.50 -29.06
C GLN A 44 4.15 10.16 -30.36
N ALA A 45 2.86 10.49 -30.44
CA ALA A 45 2.31 11.21 -31.59
C ALA A 45 2.92 12.62 -31.72
N LEU A 46 3.06 13.35 -30.61
CA LEU A 46 3.70 14.67 -30.59
C LEU A 46 5.18 14.59 -30.97
N TRP A 47 5.89 13.54 -30.55
CA TRP A 47 7.30 13.32 -30.90
C TRP A 47 7.49 12.96 -32.37
N LYS A 48 6.57 12.18 -32.96
CA LYS A 48 6.57 11.87 -34.39
C LYS A 48 6.35 13.10 -35.27
N GLN A 49 5.64 14.12 -34.75
CA GLN A 49 5.37 15.37 -35.46
C GLN A 49 6.49 16.42 -35.30
N ALA A 50 7.31 16.32 -34.25
CA ALA A 50 8.35 17.30 -33.93
C ALA A 50 9.72 16.86 -34.50
N ALA A 51 10.02 17.32 -35.72
CA ALA A 51 11.22 16.95 -36.47
C ALA A 51 12.51 17.58 -35.92
N SER A 52 12.43 18.75 -35.28
CA SER A 52 13.58 19.46 -34.71
C SER A 52 13.47 19.71 -33.20
N ASP A 53 14.60 20.02 -32.55
CA ASP A 53 14.63 20.43 -31.14
C ASP A 53 13.79 21.69 -30.87
N ALA A 54 13.71 22.60 -31.85
CA ALA A 54 12.89 23.80 -31.78
C ALA A 54 11.39 23.46 -31.79
N ASP A 55 10.97 22.51 -32.63
CA ASP A 55 9.58 22.06 -32.68
C ASP A 55 9.18 21.36 -31.39
N ARG A 56 10.07 20.53 -30.84
CA ARG A 56 9.86 19.85 -29.55
C ARG A 56 9.72 20.87 -28.43
N LEU A 57 10.54 21.91 -28.41
CA LEU A 57 10.44 22.99 -27.44
C LEU A 57 9.11 23.77 -27.58
N ALA A 58 8.66 24.03 -28.81
CA ALA A 58 7.38 24.69 -29.07
C ALA A 58 6.18 23.84 -28.63
N VAL A 59 6.25 22.52 -28.81
CA VAL A 59 5.25 21.58 -28.26
C VAL A 59 5.25 21.64 -26.74
N ALA A 60 6.41 21.59 -26.10
CA ALA A 60 6.52 21.65 -24.64
C ALA A 60 5.93 22.95 -24.06
N GLU A 61 6.20 24.09 -24.69
CA GLU A 61 5.65 25.39 -24.28
C GLU A 61 4.13 25.45 -24.49
N ARG A 62 3.59 24.86 -25.57
CA ARG A 62 2.14 24.75 -25.76
C ARG A 62 1.49 23.86 -24.69
N SER A 63 2.09 22.71 -24.39
CA SER A 63 1.61 21.83 -23.31
C SER A 63 1.65 22.52 -21.95
N TYR A 64 2.72 23.26 -21.66
CA TYR A 64 2.86 24.05 -20.43
C TYR A 64 1.74 25.10 -20.32
N ARG A 65 1.51 25.90 -21.36
CA ARG A 65 0.41 26.90 -21.39
C ARG A 65 -0.98 26.27 -21.32
N GLY A 66 -1.13 25.05 -21.84
CA GLY A 66 -2.36 24.27 -21.78
C GLY A 66 -2.58 23.56 -20.43
N GLY A 67 -1.68 23.73 -19.44
CA GLY A 67 -1.79 23.11 -18.13
C GLY A 67 -1.32 21.64 -18.06
N ASP A 68 -0.83 21.06 -19.17
CA ASP A 68 -0.28 19.71 -19.19
C ASP A 68 1.21 19.72 -18.80
N LEU A 69 1.45 20.01 -17.51
CA LEU A 69 2.79 20.13 -16.92
C LEU A 69 3.60 18.84 -17.04
N ARG A 70 2.94 17.69 -16.99
CA ARG A 70 3.58 16.38 -17.09
C ARG A 70 4.15 16.15 -18.48
N THR A 71 3.36 16.37 -19.52
CA THR A 71 3.84 16.27 -20.91
C THR A 71 4.94 17.31 -21.17
N ALA A 72 4.76 18.55 -20.69
CA ALA A 72 5.75 19.61 -20.85
C ALA A 72 7.10 19.26 -20.20
N SER A 73 7.09 18.87 -18.91
CA SER A 73 8.30 18.52 -18.16
C SER A 73 9.03 17.32 -18.75
N ARG A 74 8.32 16.30 -19.23
CA ARG A 74 8.93 15.15 -19.91
C ARG A 74 9.64 15.55 -21.21
N ILE A 75 9.06 16.43 -22.01
CA ILE A 75 9.69 16.94 -23.23
C ILE A 75 10.89 17.82 -22.89
N TYR A 76 10.76 18.73 -21.91
CA TYR A 76 11.87 19.56 -21.45
C TYR A 76 13.04 18.70 -20.93
N ARG A 77 12.76 17.65 -20.15
CA ARG A 77 13.78 16.72 -19.65
C ARG A 77 14.51 16.01 -20.79
N SER A 78 13.76 15.52 -21.78
CA SER A 78 14.36 14.89 -22.97
C SER A 78 15.29 15.87 -23.71
N LEU A 79 14.85 17.11 -23.93
CA LEU A 79 15.67 18.15 -24.57
C LEU A 79 16.89 18.54 -23.73
N ALA A 80 16.73 18.69 -22.41
CA ALA A 80 17.81 19.09 -21.50
C ALA A 80 18.98 18.08 -21.44
N LEU A 81 18.67 16.80 -21.67
CA LEU A 81 19.64 15.69 -21.72
C LEU A 81 20.27 15.48 -23.10
N SER A 82 19.69 16.06 -24.16
CA SER A 82 20.22 15.91 -25.52
C SER A 82 21.56 16.63 -25.70
N GLN A 83 22.42 16.06 -26.55
CA GLN A 83 23.68 16.66 -26.98
C GLN A 83 23.66 16.85 -28.51
N PRO A 84 24.28 17.91 -29.06
CA PRO A 84 25.07 18.95 -28.39
C PRO A 84 24.22 20.03 -27.70
N LYS A 85 24.83 20.82 -26.79
CA LYS A 85 24.16 21.96 -26.15
C LYS A 85 23.78 23.01 -27.19
N ARG A 86 22.49 23.31 -27.29
CA ARG A 86 21.89 24.29 -28.22
C ARG A 86 20.98 25.24 -27.44
N ALA A 87 20.55 26.34 -28.05
CA ALA A 87 19.65 27.29 -27.42
C ALA A 87 18.36 26.63 -26.88
N ALA A 88 17.79 25.67 -27.62
CA ALA A 88 16.61 24.92 -27.19
C ALA A 88 16.85 24.05 -25.94
N THR A 89 18.03 23.43 -25.81
CA THR A 89 18.38 22.58 -24.67
C THR A 89 18.63 23.39 -23.41
N GLU A 90 19.26 24.56 -23.54
CA GLU A 90 19.46 25.47 -22.40
C GLU A 90 18.13 26.09 -21.94
N LYS A 91 17.26 26.49 -22.87
CA LYS A 91 15.91 26.95 -22.52
C LYS A 91 15.09 25.86 -21.82
N ALA A 92 15.19 24.61 -22.28
CA ALA A 92 14.53 23.48 -21.61
C ALA A 92 15.05 23.26 -20.17
N ARG A 93 16.37 23.40 -19.93
CA ARG A 93 16.95 23.36 -18.58
C ARG A 93 16.44 24.49 -17.69
N GLN A 94 16.39 25.71 -18.21
CA GLN A 94 15.85 26.86 -17.49
C GLN A 94 14.38 26.60 -17.09
N ARG A 95 13.55 26.10 -18.00
CA ARG A 95 12.16 25.75 -17.70
C ARG A 95 12.01 24.67 -16.64
N LEU A 96 12.86 23.64 -16.66
CA LEU A 96 12.85 22.62 -15.60
C LEU A 96 13.25 23.21 -14.24
N ALA A 97 14.21 24.13 -14.19
CA ALA A 97 14.57 24.82 -12.96
C ALA A 97 13.43 25.68 -12.42
N GLU A 98 12.74 26.42 -13.29
CA GLU A 98 11.55 27.21 -12.94
C GLU A 98 10.42 26.32 -12.41
N LEU A 99 10.13 25.18 -13.06
CA LEU A 99 9.14 24.21 -12.59
C LEU A 99 9.54 23.58 -11.24
N GLY A 100 10.83 23.31 -11.04
CA GLY A 100 11.36 22.85 -9.76
C GLY A 100 11.10 23.87 -8.65
N ALA A 101 11.40 25.14 -8.88
CA ALA A 101 11.12 26.22 -7.94
C ALA A 101 9.61 26.39 -7.67
N GLU A 102 8.77 26.26 -8.70
CA GLU A 102 7.31 26.29 -8.54
C GLU A 102 6.82 25.12 -7.67
N SER A 103 7.32 23.91 -7.89
CA SER A 103 6.98 22.73 -7.06
C SER A 103 7.39 22.92 -5.60
N GLN A 104 8.57 23.50 -5.35
CA GLN A 104 9.04 23.81 -4.00
C GLN A 104 8.12 24.82 -3.30
N LYS A 105 7.72 25.88 -4.03
CA LYS A 105 6.76 26.86 -3.50
C LYS A 105 5.43 26.21 -3.14
N LYS A 106 4.88 25.36 -4.02
CA LYS A 106 3.63 24.62 -3.75
C LYS A 106 3.78 23.65 -2.57
N LEU A 107 4.91 22.95 -2.47
CA LEU A 107 5.22 22.10 -1.33
C LEU A 107 5.19 22.91 -0.02
N SER A 108 5.85 24.05 0.04
CA SER A 108 5.84 24.91 1.24
C SER A 108 4.45 25.43 1.59
N GLN A 109 3.61 25.70 0.59
CA GLN A 109 2.21 26.09 0.83
C GLN A 109 1.41 24.95 1.47
N ILE A 110 1.54 23.71 0.96
CA ILE A 110 0.90 22.54 1.56
C ILE A 110 1.40 22.36 2.99
N GLU A 111 2.70 22.47 3.23
CA GLU A 111 3.27 22.34 4.58
C GLU A 111 2.76 23.40 5.56
N ALA A 112 2.56 24.64 5.10
CA ALA A 112 1.99 25.70 5.91
C ALA A 112 0.55 25.38 6.36
N THR A 113 -0.23 24.68 5.52
CA THR A 113 -1.59 24.22 5.92
C THR A 113 -1.57 23.12 6.98
N LEU A 114 -0.44 22.41 7.14
CA LEU A 114 -0.25 21.33 8.13
C LEU A 114 0.49 21.81 9.39
N ASP A 115 0.61 23.12 9.60
CA ASP A 115 1.23 23.67 10.81
C ASP A 115 0.26 23.60 12.01
N LEU A 116 0.58 22.73 12.96
CA LEU A 116 -0.23 22.45 14.15
C LEU A 116 -0.37 23.67 15.07
N ARG A 117 0.61 24.58 15.04
CA ARG A 117 0.52 25.82 15.83
C ARG A 117 -0.66 26.67 15.40
N GLN A 118 -1.07 26.56 14.13
CA GLN A 118 -2.25 27.24 13.61
C GLN A 118 -3.54 26.48 13.93
N ALA A 119 -3.48 25.16 14.07
CA ALA A 119 -4.63 24.33 14.40
C ALA A 119 -5.00 24.34 15.89
N ALA A 120 -4.05 24.65 16.79
CA ALA A 120 -4.24 24.65 18.25
C ALA A 120 -4.82 23.32 18.82
N ILE A 121 -4.51 22.20 18.17
CA ILE A 121 -4.94 20.86 18.57
C ILE A 121 -3.74 20.11 19.15
N SER A 122 -3.88 19.58 20.36
CA SER A 122 -2.85 18.72 20.92
C SER A 122 -2.96 17.30 20.33
N PRO A 123 -1.85 16.54 20.23
CA PRO A 123 -1.90 15.14 19.85
C PRO A 123 -2.81 14.31 20.76
N SER A 124 -2.89 14.68 22.04
CA SER A 124 -3.77 14.04 23.02
C SER A 124 -5.25 14.27 22.70
N ASP A 125 -5.62 15.45 22.18
CA ASP A 125 -7.00 15.79 21.84
C ASP A 125 -7.49 14.95 20.65
N LEU A 126 -6.62 14.74 19.65
CA LEU A 126 -6.91 13.86 18.51
C LEU A 126 -7.12 12.40 18.92
N MET A 127 -6.46 11.98 20.00
CA MET A 127 -6.58 10.63 20.54
C MET A 127 -7.77 10.46 21.48
N ALA A 128 -8.20 11.51 22.17
CA ALA A 128 -9.32 11.48 23.11
C ALA A 128 -10.67 11.67 22.43
N ALA A 129 -10.72 12.34 21.28
CA ALA A 129 -11.97 12.61 20.60
C ALA A 129 -12.52 11.40 19.86
N GLY A 130 -13.78 11.07 20.18
CA GLY A 130 -14.58 10.17 19.36
C GLY A 130 -14.77 10.71 17.93
N PRO A 131 -15.27 9.88 17.00
CA PRO A 131 -15.39 10.24 15.58
C PRO A 131 -16.17 11.53 15.31
N ASP A 132 -17.11 11.93 16.18
CA ASP A 132 -18.11 12.98 15.90
C ASP A 132 -18.18 14.15 16.91
N GLN A 133 -17.22 14.31 17.83
CA GLN A 133 -17.44 15.16 19.02
C GLN A 133 -16.79 16.56 19.02
N ASP A 134 -15.88 16.90 18.10
CA ASP A 134 -15.29 18.26 18.04
C ASP A 134 -15.12 18.74 16.59
N GLY A 135 -15.80 19.84 16.25
CA GLY A 135 -15.73 20.47 14.92
C GLY A 135 -14.30 20.85 14.51
N ARG A 136 -13.42 21.14 15.47
CA ARG A 136 -11.99 21.43 15.20
C ARG A 136 -11.24 20.20 14.72
N ILE A 137 -11.55 19.03 15.26
CA ILE A 137 -10.91 17.77 14.90
C ILE A 137 -11.40 17.29 13.54
N ALA A 138 -12.69 17.45 13.24
CA ALA A 138 -13.21 17.22 11.90
C ALA A 138 -12.55 18.15 10.86
N GLN A 139 -12.38 19.43 11.19
CA GLN A 139 -11.67 20.38 10.33
C GLN A 139 -10.21 19.98 10.10
N TRP A 140 -9.48 19.58 11.15
CA TRP A 140 -8.10 19.11 11.03
C TRP A 140 -7.99 17.85 10.18
N ARG A 141 -8.90 16.87 10.37
CA ARG A 141 -8.95 15.66 9.54
C ARG A 141 -9.09 16.01 8.05
N ALA A 142 -10.04 16.88 7.73
CA ALA A 142 -10.27 17.34 6.36
C ALA A 142 -9.05 18.10 5.79
N GLN A 143 -8.37 18.91 6.61
CA GLN A 143 -7.14 19.60 6.22
C GLN A 143 -6.01 18.61 5.89
N VAL A 144 -5.79 17.60 6.74
CA VAL A 144 -4.79 16.55 6.51
C VAL A 144 -5.12 15.78 5.23
N GLU A 145 -6.35 15.30 5.06
CA GLU A 145 -6.78 14.58 3.86
C GLU A 145 -6.59 15.41 2.58
N SER A 146 -7.01 16.68 2.63
CA SER A 146 -6.84 17.63 1.52
C SER A 146 -5.35 17.85 1.18
N ALA A 147 -4.50 18.06 2.18
CA ALA A 147 -3.06 18.25 1.98
C ALA A 147 -2.41 17.01 1.35
N PHE A 148 -2.79 15.80 1.77
CA PHE A 148 -2.29 14.56 1.19
C PHE A 148 -2.76 14.32 -0.24
N LYS A 149 -4.00 14.71 -0.56
CA LYS A 149 -4.47 14.74 -1.94
C LYS A 149 -3.67 15.74 -2.80
N GLN A 150 -3.37 16.93 -2.26
CA GLN A 150 -2.53 17.92 -2.95
C GLN A 150 -1.10 17.42 -3.16
N TYR A 151 -0.53 16.67 -2.22
CA TYR A 151 0.76 16.01 -2.42
C TYR A 151 0.73 14.99 -3.56
N ASP A 152 -0.31 14.18 -3.66
CA ASP A 152 -0.48 13.20 -4.74
C ASP A 152 -0.62 13.91 -6.10
N GLU A 153 -1.43 14.96 -6.17
CA GLU A 153 -1.58 15.79 -7.37
C GLU A 153 -0.26 16.46 -7.78
N LEU A 154 0.51 16.97 -6.81
CA LEU A 154 1.81 17.59 -7.06
C LEU A 154 2.83 16.56 -7.54
N ALA A 155 2.85 15.36 -6.93
CA ALA A 155 3.71 14.26 -7.37
C ALA A 155 3.39 13.87 -8.82
N ASP A 156 2.11 13.76 -9.18
CA ASP A 156 1.69 13.44 -10.55
C ASP A 156 2.03 14.53 -11.57
N GLN A 157 1.90 15.82 -11.20
CA GLN A 157 2.19 16.96 -12.07
C GLN A 157 3.70 17.14 -12.34
N TYR A 158 4.53 16.92 -11.32
CA TYR A 158 5.97 17.24 -11.33
C TYR A 158 6.88 16.00 -11.38
N ASN A 159 6.33 14.79 -11.58
CA ASN A 159 7.09 13.53 -11.60
C ASN A 159 8.30 13.53 -12.56
N ASP A 160 8.18 14.23 -13.70
CA ASP A 160 9.22 14.28 -14.72
C ASP A 160 10.20 15.46 -14.55
N VAL A 161 10.00 16.30 -13.52
CA VAL A 161 10.92 17.39 -13.17
C VAL A 161 12.06 16.83 -12.29
N PRO A 162 13.34 17.03 -12.67
CA PRO A 162 14.46 16.58 -11.85
C PRO A 162 14.34 17.07 -10.41
N THR A 163 14.71 16.22 -9.45
CA THR A 163 14.70 16.45 -7.98
C THR A 163 13.34 16.72 -7.32
N ALA A 164 12.32 17.17 -8.05
CA ALA A 164 10.99 17.45 -7.51
C ALA A 164 10.34 16.18 -6.92
N GLU A 165 10.33 15.06 -7.63
CA GLU A 165 9.75 13.79 -7.16
C GLU A 165 10.39 13.33 -5.83
N SER A 166 11.71 13.38 -5.73
CA SER A 166 12.43 12.98 -4.51
C SER A 166 12.13 13.89 -3.33
N GLU A 167 12.06 15.21 -3.55
CA GLU A 167 11.71 16.16 -2.50
C GLU A 167 10.24 15.98 -2.07
N ILE A 168 9.30 15.88 -3.00
CA ILE A 168 7.88 15.63 -2.69
C ILE A 168 7.75 14.37 -1.82
N ARG A 169 8.39 13.25 -2.23
CA ARG A 169 8.37 12.00 -1.45
C ARG A 169 8.97 12.15 -0.05
N LYS A 170 10.08 12.88 0.07
CA LYS A 170 10.73 13.16 1.36
C LYS A 170 9.81 13.97 2.27
N HIS A 171 9.16 15.00 1.75
CA HIS A 171 8.19 15.82 2.48
C HIS A 171 6.96 15.00 2.89
N VAL A 172 6.37 14.24 1.98
CA VAL A 172 5.24 13.32 2.26
C VAL A 172 5.61 12.34 3.37
N ARG A 173 6.79 11.70 3.30
CA ARG A 173 7.26 10.76 4.32
C ARG A 173 7.40 11.45 5.67
N LYS A 174 7.99 12.64 5.71
CA LYS A 174 8.14 13.46 6.92
C LYS A 174 6.77 13.78 7.53
N GLN A 175 5.81 14.24 6.73
CA GLN A 175 4.48 14.57 7.22
C GLN A 175 3.73 13.32 7.70
N ARG A 176 3.81 12.17 6.98
CA ARG A 176 3.22 10.90 7.43
C ARG A 176 3.78 10.39 8.74
N SER A 177 5.05 10.66 9.04
CA SER A 177 5.67 10.27 10.31
C SER A 177 5.27 11.16 11.48
N ARG A 178 4.64 12.32 11.25
CA ARG A 178 4.14 13.16 12.34
C ARG A 178 2.95 12.49 13.00
N PRO A 179 2.93 12.31 14.33
CA PRO A 179 1.86 11.61 15.02
C PRO A 179 0.47 12.09 14.64
N GLU A 180 0.27 13.40 14.52
CA GLU A 180 -1.04 14.01 14.29
C GLU A 180 -1.59 13.72 12.89
N CYS A 181 -0.71 13.67 11.88
CA CYS A 181 -1.08 13.24 10.54
C CYS A 181 -1.27 11.73 10.48
N ALA A 182 -0.38 10.96 11.13
CA ALA A 182 -0.48 9.50 11.21
C ALA A 182 -1.80 9.06 11.85
N THR A 183 -2.22 9.71 12.94
CA THR A 183 -3.51 9.48 13.61
C THR A 183 -4.65 9.55 12.61
N VAL A 184 -4.72 10.62 11.80
CA VAL A 184 -5.78 10.82 10.82
C VAL A 184 -5.69 9.81 9.68
N LEU A 185 -4.50 9.66 9.07
CA LEU A 185 -4.32 8.84 7.88
C LEU A 185 -4.47 7.34 8.14
N ASN A 186 -4.11 6.89 9.35
CA ASN A 186 -4.18 5.48 9.72
C ASN A 186 -5.56 5.08 10.25
N GLU A 187 -6.35 6.02 10.79
CA GLU A 187 -7.63 5.71 11.45
C GLU A 187 -8.62 4.93 10.57
N PRO A 188 -8.84 5.25 9.28
CA PRO A 188 -9.78 4.47 8.46
C PRO A 188 -9.41 2.98 8.38
N LYS A 189 -8.12 2.67 8.21
CA LYS A 189 -7.64 1.29 8.17
C LYS A 189 -7.69 0.64 9.56
N ALA A 190 -7.27 1.37 10.60
CA ALA A 190 -7.27 0.88 11.97
C ALA A 190 -8.69 0.55 12.45
N LYS A 191 -9.67 1.42 12.14
CA LYS A 191 -11.09 1.23 12.47
C LYS A 191 -11.67 -0.01 11.77
N ALA A 192 -11.40 -0.17 10.48
CA ALA A 192 -11.86 -1.35 9.75
C ALA A 192 -11.29 -2.66 10.33
N LEU A 193 -9.99 -2.67 10.69
CA LEU A 193 -9.39 -3.83 11.34
C LEU A 193 -9.96 -4.06 12.75
N TRP A 194 -10.19 -3.00 13.52
CA TRP A 194 -10.83 -3.10 14.82
C TRP A 194 -12.22 -3.76 14.73
N GLU A 195 -13.07 -3.31 13.80
CA GLU A 195 -14.40 -3.88 13.55
C GLU A 195 -14.32 -5.36 13.12
N ILE A 196 -13.38 -5.71 12.25
CA ILE A 196 -13.13 -7.10 11.86
C ILE A 196 -12.71 -7.96 13.06
N GLY A 197 -11.85 -7.43 13.93
CA GLY A 197 -11.42 -8.10 15.15
C GLY A 197 -12.59 -8.38 16.09
N GLN A 198 -13.46 -7.39 16.32
CA GLN A 198 -14.67 -7.54 17.12
C GLN A 198 -15.62 -8.59 16.55
N GLN A 199 -15.79 -8.61 15.23
CA GLN A 199 -16.61 -9.61 14.55
C GLN A 199 -16.04 -11.02 14.78
N HIS A 200 -14.73 -11.21 14.66
CA HIS A 200 -14.10 -12.50 14.94
C HIS A 200 -14.29 -12.95 16.39
N GLU A 201 -14.23 -12.03 17.36
CA GLU A 201 -14.53 -12.37 18.76
C GLU A 201 -15.99 -12.79 18.94
N ALA A 202 -16.93 -12.07 18.33
CA ALA A 202 -18.35 -12.41 18.36
C ALA A 202 -18.62 -13.82 17.76
N ASP A 203 -17.87 -14.19 16.73
CA ASP A 203 -17.96 -15.49 16.07
C ASP A 203 -17.14 -16.60 16.77
N ASN A 204 -16.57 -16.34 17.97
CA ASN A 204 -15.70 -17.27 18.71
C ASN A 204 -14.41 -17.68 17.97
N HIS A 205 -13.91 -16.83 17.07
CA HIS A 205 -12.66 -17.03 16.34
C HIS A 205 -11.51 -16.24 16.99
N ALA A 206 -11.21 -16.51 18.26
CA ALA A 206 -10.21 -15.77 19.04
C ALA A 206 -8.81 -15.73 18.38
N CYS A 207 -8.38 -16.81 17.72
CA CYS A 207 -7.11 -16.85 17.00
C CYS A 207 -7.07 -15.86 15.82
N CYS A 208 -8.18 -15.66 15.11
CA CYS A 208 -8.28 -14.69 14.02
C CYS A 208 -8.31 -13.26 14.55
N ALA A 209 -9.10 -13.01 15.59
CA ALA A 209 -9.17 -11.71 16.27
C ALA A 209 -7.77 -11.26 16.74
N TYR A 210 -6.99 -12.16 17.37
CA TYR A 210 -5.63 -11.88 17.83
C TYR A 210 -4.74 -11.29 16.72
N TRP A 211 -4.70 -11.93 15.54
CA TRP A 211 -3.87 -11.47 14.44
C TRP A 211 -4.36 -10.16 13.82
N VAL A 212 -5.68 -9.96 13.76
CA VAL A 212 -6.28 -8.72 13.26
C VAL A 212 -5.95 -7.55 14.20
N TYR A 213 -6.09 -7.74 15.50
CA TYR A 213 -5.71 -6.71 16.48
C TYR A 213 -4.20 -6.43 16.48
N ARG A 214 -3.36 -7.45 16.27
CA ARG A 214 -1.92 -7.27 16.10
C ARG A 214 -1.58 -6.42 14.87
N GLU A 215 -2.25 -6.65 13.73
CA GLU A 215 -2.08 -5.78 12.54
C GLU A 215 -2.61 -4.37 12.79
N ALA A 216 -3.75 -4.24 13.47
CA ALA A 216 -4.34 -2.94 13.80
C ALA A 216 -3.43 -2.12 14.71
N ARG A 217 -2.77 -2.74 15.69
CA ARG A 217 -1.82 -2.09 16.60
C ARG A 217 -0.68 -1.39 15.85
N ASP A 218 -0.20 -1.97 14.76
CA ASP A 218 0.91 -1.41 13.96
C ASP A 218 0.53 -0.08 13.26
N LEU A 219 -0.75 0.33 13.36
CA LEU A 219 -1.28 1.59 12.85
C LEU A 219 -1.36 2.70 13.92
N ALA A 220 -0.83 2.45 15.12
CA ALA A 220 -0.65 3.50 16.13
C ALA A 220 0.08 4.72 15.52
N PRO A 221 -0.35 5.96 15.83
CA PRO A 221 -1.17 6.37 16.97
C PRO A 221 -2.68 6.51 16.72
N ALA A 222 -3.25 5.89 15.68
CA ALA A 222 -4.70 5.96 15.41
C ALA A 222 -5.56 5.51 16.63
N PRO A 223 -6.68 6.18 16.97
CA PRO A 223 -7.52 5.81 18.10
C PRO A 223 -7.96 4.35 18.08
N SER A 224 -8.43 3.85 16.94
CA SER A 224 -8.85 2.45 16.79
C SER A 224 -7.68 1.47 16.94
N ALA A 225 -6.46 1.87 16.58
CA ALA A 225 -5.26 1.06 16.79
C ALA A 225 -4.90 0.94 18.27
N ARG A 226 -5.14 1.98 19.08
CA ARG A 226 -4.94 1.94 20.54
C ARG A 226 -5.97 1.06 21.25
N LEU A 227 -7.22 1.07 20.78
CA LEU A 227 -8.23 0.11 21.25
C LEU A 227 -7.81 -1.33 20.95
N ALA A 228 -7.32 -1.57 19.73
CA ALA A 228 -6.77 -2.87 19.33
C ALA A 228 -5.56 -3.27 20.18
N GLU A 229 -4.65 -2.34 20.49
CA GLU A 229 -3.51 -2.55 21.39
C GLU A 229 -3.95 -3.00 22.78
N GLN A 230 -4.91 -2.30 23.39
CA GLN A 230 -5.45 -2.65 24.71
C GLN A 230 -6.12 -4.02 24.70
N ARG A 231 -6.93 -4.32 23.67
CA ARG A 231 -7.59 -5.62 23.56
C ARG A 231 -6.59 -6.75 23.34
N LEU A 232 -5.59 -6.53 22.47
CA LEU A 232 -4.51 -7.48 22.24
C LEU A 232 -3.74 -7.77 23.53
N ALA A 233 -3.40 -6.74 24.31
CA ALA A 233 -2.72 -6.91 25.59
C ALA A 233 -3.53 -7.78 26.57
N ALA A 234 -4.86 -7.66 26.57
CA ALA A 234 -5.72 -8.55 27.35
C ALA A 234 -5.69 -10.01 26.83
N MET A 235 -5.71 -10.21 25.51
CA MET A 235 -5.60 -11.55 24.91
C MET A 235 -4.22 -12.19 25.15
N GLU A 236 -3.15 -11.40 25.22
CA GLU A 236 -1.79 -11.88 25.52
C GLU A 236 -1.65 -12.39 26.96
N GLN A 237 -2.56 -12.01 27.86
CA GLN A 237 -2.65 -12.57 29.22
C GLN A 237 -3.32 -13.96 29.25
N GLU A 238 -3.85 -14.45 28.13
CA GLU A 238 -4.47 -15.77 27.99
C GLU A 238 -3.55 -16.70 27.17
N PRO A 239 -2.68 -17.52 27.80
CA PRO A 239 -1.70 -18.32 27.08
C PRO A 239 -2.31 -19.29 26.06
N ALA A 240 -3.52 -19.79 26.34
CA ALA A 240 -4.25 -20.67 25.44
C ALA A 240 -4.64 -19.94 24.13
N THR A 241 -5.05 -18.67 24.22
CA THR A 241 -5.42 -17.83 23.08
C THR A 241 -4.20 -17.55 22.20
N VAL A 242 -3.05 -17.21 22.81
CA VAL A 242 -1.79 -16.99 22.10
C VAL A 242 -1.32 -18.26 21.39
N ALA A 243 -1.30 -19.40 22.08
CA ALA A 243 -0.90 -20.68 21.49
C ALA A 243 -1.81 -21.09 20.33
N ALA A 244 -3.14 -20.90 20.47
CA ALA A 244 -4.09 -21.15 19.39
C ALA A 244 -3.88 -20.23 18.19
N ALA A 245 -3.56 -18.95 18.43
CA ALA A 245 -3.25 -17.99 17.37
C ALA A 245 -1.98 -18.37 16.61
N GLU A 246 -0.91 -18.76 17.30
CA GLU A 246 0.34 -19.20 16.69
C GLU A 246 0.17 -20.49 15.89
N ALA A 247 -0.54 -21.48 16.44
CA ALA A 247 -0.86 -22.72 15.74
C ALA A 247 -1.67 -22.47 14.46
N CYS A 248 -2.69 -21.62 14.54
CA CYS A 248 -3.49 -21.21 13.38
C CYS A 248 -2.63 -20.51 12.31
N ARG A 249 -1.74 -19.60 12.72
CA ARG A 249 -0.83 -18.90 11.79
C ARG A 249 0.12 -19.85 11.09
N ASN A 250 0.74 -20.76 11.84
CA ASN A 250 1.64 -21.74 11.28
C ASN A 250 0.92 -22.64 10.26
N LEU A 251 -0.33 -23.03 10.55
CA LEU A 251 -1.15 -23.81 9.61
C LEU A 251 -1.47 -23.00 8.34
N GLN A 252 -1.86 -21.72 8.44
CA GLN A 252 -2.07 -20.85 7.29
C GLN A 252 -0.80 -20.69 6.43
N GLU A 253 0.37 -20.58 7.04
CA GLU A 253 1.64 -20.54 6.32
C GLU A 253 1.94 -21.86 5.61
N CYS A 254 1.62 -23.00 6.24
CA CYS A 254 1.72 -24.31 5.60
C CYS A 254 0.82 -24.40 4.36
N HIS A 255 -0.42 -23.90 4.43
CA HIS A 255 -1.30 -23.82 3.26
C HIS A 255 -0.72 -22.96 2.12
N LYS A 256 -0.19 -21.77 2.44
CA LYS A 256 0.45 -20.90 1.43
C LYS A 256 1.68 -21.54 0.79
N LEU A 257 2.48 -22.25 1.58
CA LEU A 257 3.64 -23.00 1.09
C LEU A 257 3.22 -24.16 0.19
N TYR A 258 2.17 -24.88 0.58
CA TYR A 258 1.59 -25.97 -0.21
C TYR A 258 1.06 -25.46 -1.56
N GLU A 259 0.26 -24.39 -1.59
CA GLU A 259 -0.24 -23.78 -2.83
C GLU A 259 0.88 -23.25 -3.73
N ARG A 260 1.98 -22.78 -3.14
CA ARG A 260 3.17 -22.39 -3.89
C ARG A 260 3.89 -23.61 -4.47
N ALA A 261 3.98 -24.70 -3.72
CA ALA A 261 4.56 -25.95 -4.18
C ALA A 261 3.77 -26.53 -5.37
N GLU A 262 2.44 -26.58 -5.29
CA GLU A 262 1.58 -27.05 -6.40
C GLU A 262 1.79 -26.25 -7.69
N ARG A 263 1.92 -24.92 -7.59
CA ARG A 263 2.22 -24.07 -8.76
C ARG A 263 3.62 -24.28 -9.34
N LEU A 264 4.58 -24.69 -8.52
CA LEU A 264 5.95 -24.93 -8.96
C LEU A 264 6.18 -26.35 -9.49
N GLU A 265 5.41 -27.32 -9.04
CA GLU A 265 5.53 -28.75 -9.39
C GLU A 265 5.73 -29.00 -10.89
N PRO A 266 4.93 -28.44 -11.83
CA PRO A 266 5.11 -28.69 -13.26
C PRO A 266 6.35 -28.01 -13.88
N LEU A 267 6.92 -27.00 -13.22
CA LEU A 267 8.02 -26.18 -13.76
C LEU A 267 9.37 -26.50 -13.12
N ARG A 268 9.36 -26.83 -11.82
CA ARG A 268 10.53 -27.01 -10.95
C ARG A 268 10.20 -28.06 -9.87
N PRO A 269 10.13 -29.35 -10.25
CA PRO A 269 9.68 -30.42 -9.36
C PRO A 269 10.54 -30.55 -8.09
N ASP A 270 11.87 -30.39 -8.19
CA ASP A 270 12.75 -30.44 -7.02
C ASP A 270 12.45 -29.33 -6.02
N ARG A 271 12.22 -28.11 -6.52
CA ARG A 271 11.87 -26.96 -5.67
C ARG A 271 10.49 -27.12 -5.04
N ALA A 272 9.54 -27.71 -5.76
CA ALA A 272 8.22 -28.04 -5.20
C ALA A 272 8.35 -29.08 -4.08
N ARG A 273 9.15 -30.13 -4.30
CA ARG A 273 9.44 -31.16 -3.29
C ARG A 273 10.06 -30.58 -2.02
N GLU A 274 11.02 -29.65 -2.13
CA GLU A 274 11.57 -28.94 -0.97
C GLU A 274 10.49 -28.18 -0.18
N LEU A 275 9.56 -27.51 -0.87
CA LEU A 275 8.49 -26.77 -0.21
C LEU A 275 7.48 -27.71 0.46
N TYR A 276 7.11 -28.83 -0.17
CA TYR A 276 6.28 -29.84 0.49
C TYR A 276 6.98 -30.43 1.73
N ALA A 277 8.30 -30.65 1.68
CA ALA A 277 9.07 -31.10 2.84
C ALA A 277 9.00 -30.10 4.01
N GLN A 278 9.07 -28.81 3.72
CA GLN A 278 8.90 -27.76 4.73
C GLN A 278 7.49 -27.78 5.34
N VAL A 279 6.45 -28.07 4.54
CA VAL A 279 5.07 -28.22 5.04
C VAL A 279 4.97 -29.42 5.97
N VAL A 280 5.50 -30.59 5.59
CA VAL A 280 5.49 -31.81 6.42
C VAL A 280 6.21 -31.58 7.74
N ALA A 281 7.35 -30.87 7.74
CA ALA A 281 8.14 -30.60 8.94
C ALA A 281 7.45 -29.62 9.92
N ARG A 282 6.56 -28.75 9.44
CA ARG A 282 5.96 -27.66 10.25
C ARG A 282 4.51 -27.90 10.61
N ALA A 283 3.74 -28.57 9.76
CA ALA A 283 2.31 -28.76 9.96
C ALA A 283 2.02 -29.84 11.01
N PRO A 284 0.97 -29.68 11.84
CA PRO A 284 0.52 -30.74 12.74
C PRO A 284 0.27 -32.05 11.98
N GLY A 285 0.72 -33.18 12.53
CA GLY A 285 0.67 -34.47 11.82
C GLY A 285 -0.74 -34.96 11.47
N ASP A 286 -1.75 -34.51 12.22
CA ASP A 286 -3.16 -34.78 12.01
C ASP A 286 -3.84 -33.79 11.04
N SER A 287 -3.13 -32.75 10.59
CA SER A 287 -3.70 -31.76 9.67
C SER A 287 -3.82 -32.30 8.24
N PRO A 288 -4.89 -31.97 7.50
CA PRO A 288 -5.05 -32.38 6.09
C PRO A 288 -3.90 -31.91 5.18
N VAL A 289 -3.34 -30.73 5.45
CA VAL A 289 -2.24 -30.17 4.66
C VAL A 289 -0.93 -30.94 4.86
N HIS A 290 -0.69 -31.49 6.07
CA HIS A 290 0.44 -32.39 6.33
C HIS A 290 0.33 -33.65 5.48
N GLN A 291 -0.83 -34.33 5.53
CA GLN A 291 -1.04 -35.57 4.78
C GLN A 291 -0.97 -35.34 3.27
N ALA A 292 -1.56 -34.24 2.77
CA ALA A 292 -1.49 -33.88 1.35
C ALA A 292 -0.05 -33.61 0.90
N ALA A 293 0.72 -32.85 1.67
CA ALA A 293 2.12 -32.57 1.36
C ALA A 293 2.98 -33.84 1.33
N ARG A 294 2.77 -34.74 2.30
CA ARG A 294 3.46 -36.04 2.36
C ARG A 294 3.18 -36.88 1.12
N ASN A 295 1.91 -37.03 0.75
CA ASN A 295 1.51 -37.79 -0.44
C ASN A 295 2.13 -37.18 -1.72
N ARG A 296 2.16 -35.84 -1.83
CA ARG A 296 2.78 -35.15 -2.98
C ARG A 296 4.28 -35.40 -3.05
N MET A 297 5.00 -35.33 -1.93
CA MET A 297 6.45 -35.64 -1.90
C MET A 297 6.78 -37.04 -2.38
N GLU A 298 5.94 -38.02 -2.03
CA GLU A 298 6.11 -39.42 -2.46
C GLU A 298 5.84 -39.58 -3.96
N SER A 299 4.90 -38.81 -4.52
CA SER A 299 4.55 -38.85 -5.94
C SER A 299 5.54 -38.15 -6.88
N ILE A 300 6.28 -37.14 -6.38
CA ILE A 300 7.30 -36.44 -7.14
C ILE A 300 8.57 -37.29 -7.11
N SER A 301 8.65 -38.29 -8.00
CA SER A 301 9.83 -39.13 -8.15
C SER A 301 11.06 -38.24 -8.37
N PRO A 302 12.19 -38.51 -7.68
CA PRO A 302 13.42 -37.82 -7.98
C PRO A 302 13.79 -38.18 -9.43
N GLN A 303 13.82 -37.18 -10.32
CA GLN A 303 14.50 -37.38 -11.59
C GLN A 303 15.97 -37.57 -11.24
N LEU A 304 16.45 -38.82 -11.31
CA LEU A 304 17.86 -39.11 -11.24
C LEU A 304 18.56 -38.22 -12.29
N PRO A 305 19.59 -37.44 -11.91
CA PRO A 305 20.33 -36.67 -12.89
C PRO A 305 20.90 -37.64 -13.95
N PRO A 306 20.92 -37.25 -15.23
CA PRO A 306 21.48 -38.07 -16.31
C PRO A 306 22.97 -38.34 -16.11
#